data_AF-A0AAV4WSE2-F1
#
_entry.id   AF-A0AAV4WSE2-F1
#
_cell.length_a   1.000
_cell.length_b   1.000
_cell.length_c   1.000
_cell.angle_alpha   90.00
_cell.angle_beta   90.00
_cell.angle_gamma   90.00
#
_symmetry.space_group_name_H-M   'P 1'
#
loop_
_entity.id
_entity.type
_entity.pdbx_description
1 polymer ?
#
loop_
_entity_poly.entity_id
_entity_poly.type
_entity_poly.pdbx_seq_one_letter_code
_entity_poly.pdbx_strand_id
1 'polypeptide(L)'
;MSFYLTLPSDSSLHYFPNNKISSFVTQLPSTITLDGLWKVGLAKIIYPHTWYNVNETNNMFGIDLGDGKLSTRKLSPGSYETIPDILKTMALTSREEVEFIFKFNRHTKHVKIKTIDGAKVILEKCLCSMLGFNLK
;
A
#
# COMPACT_ATOMS: atom_id res chain seq x y z
N MET A 1 5.82 2.45 39.57
CA MET A 1 4.73 3.05 38.77
C MET A 1 5.08 2.86 37.30
N SER A 2 4.12 2.51 36.44
CA SER A 2 4.31 2.37 34.99
C SER A 2 3.29 3.21 34.25
N PHE A 3 3.68 3.81 33.12
CA PHE A 3 2.81 4.68 32.33
C PHE A 3 3.17 4.57 30.84
N TYR A 4 2.29 5.07 29.99
CA TYR A 4 2.49 5.13 28.55
C TYR A 4 2.73 6.57 28.10
N LEU A 5 3.64 6.75 27.15
CA LEU A 5 3.73 7.98 26.36
C LEU A 5 3.25 7.72 24.94
N THR A 6 2.48 8.67 24.41
CA THR A 6 2.21 8.77 22.98
C THR A 6 3.06 9.90 22.43
N LEU A 7 3.87 9.62 21.40
CA LEU A 7 4.81 10.57 20.81
C LEU A 7 4.48 10.77 19.32
N PRO A 8 3.55 11.67 18.95
CA PRO A 8 3.23 11.96 17.56
C PRO A 8 4.35 12.77 16.89
N SER A 9 4.70 12.42 15.66
CA SER A 9 5.82 13.06 14.93
C SER A 9 5.59 14.53 14.57
N ASP A 10 4.32 14.96 14.49
CA ASP A 10 3.88 16.28 14.07
C ASP A 10 3.53 17.22 15.25
N SER A 11 3.42 16.68 16.46
CA SER A 11 2.98 17.42 17.66
C SER A 11 3.89 18.58 18.09
N SER A 12 5.14 18.64 17.60
CA SER A 12 6.14 19.61 18.04
C SER A 12 6.84 20.33 16.89
N LEU A 13 6.20 20.40 15.71
CA LEU A 13 6.76 21.08 14.53
C LEU A 13 7.06 22.57 14.77
N HIS A 14 6.36 23.22 15.71
CA HIS A 14 6.66 24.61 16.07
C HIS A 14 8.05 24.77 16.71
N TYR A 15 8.47 23.80 17.52
CA TYR A 15 9.75 23.80 18.23
C TYR A 15 10.86 23.10 17.43
N PHE A 16 10.49 22.06 16.68
CA PHE A 16 11.39 21.23 15.88
C PHE A 16 10.88 21.20 14.43
N PRO A 17 11.09 22.30 13.65
CA PRO A 17 10.54 22.42 12.30
C PRO A 17 11.09 21.41 11.30
N ASN A 18 12.23 20.77 11.63
CA ASN A 18 12.88 19.76 10.79
C ASN A 18 12.45 18.31 11.14
N ASN A 19 11.48 18.12 12.04
CA ASN A 19 10.96 16.79 12.36
C ASN A 19 10.44 16.09 11.09
N LYS A 20 10.76 14.79 10.96
CA LYS A 20 10.26 13.91 9.91
C LYS A 20 9.43 12.79 10.54
N ILE A 21 8.52 12.20 9.77
CA ILE A 21 7.69 11.06 10.22
C ILE A 21 8.56 9.93 10.80
N SER A 22 9.73 9.67 10.21
CA SER A 22 10.66 8.61 10.63
C SER A 22 11.75 9.04 11.61
N SER A 23 11.86 10.33 11.95
CA SER A 23 12.87 10.86 12.88
C SER A 23 12.40 12.19 13.44
N PHE A 24 12.00 12.19 14.70
CA PHE A 24 11.37 13.35 15.33
C PHE A 24 11.67 13.41 16.83
N VAL A 25 11.52 14.62 17.37
CA VAL A 25 11.53 14.88 18.81
C VAL A 25 10.18 15.49 19.20
N THR A 26 9.59 14.98 20.27
CA THR A 26 8.33 15.48 20.83
C THR A 26 8.61 16.26 22.10
N GLN A 27 8.09 17.48 22.20
CA GLN A 27 8.04 18.24 23.45
C GLN A 27 6.90 17.70 24.30
N LEU A 28 7.21 17.27 25.52
CA LEU A 28 6.20 16.83 26.48
C LEU A 28 5.52 18.04 27.14
N PRO A 29 4.22 17.96 27.45
CA PRO A 29 3.50 19.06 28.12
C PRO A 29 3.97 19.29 29.56
N SER A 30 4.56 18.27 30.19
CA SER A 30 5.15 18.36 31.52
C SER A 30 6.43 17.52 31.60
N THR A 31 7.32 17.92 32.49
CA THR A 31 8.54 17.16 32.81
C THR A 31 8.17 15.87 33.53
N ILE A 32 8.81 14.78 33.13
CA ILE A 32 8.65 13.48 33.78
C ILE A 32 9.94 13.17 34.53
N THR A 33 9.84 13.04 35.85
CA THR A 33 10.95 12.60 36.69
C THR A 33 10.94 11.07 36.78
N LEU A 34 12.06 10.44 36.43
CA LEU A 34 12.25 9.00 36.52
C LEU A 34 13.31 8.71 37.59
N ASP A 35 12.87 8.30 38.77
CA ASP A 35 13.77 7.99 39.89
C ASP A 35 14.28 6.54 39.82
N GLY A 36 15.57 6.35 40.15
CA GLY A 36 16.20 5.04 40.18
C GLY A 36 16.41 4.40 38.79
N LEU A 37 16.39 3.07 38.75
CA LEU A 37 16.57 2.32 37.51
C LEU A 37 15.23 2.17 36.78
N TRP A 38 15.17 2.68 35.56
CA TRP A 38 13.99 2.60 34.70
C TRP A 38 14.28 1.80 33.43
N LYS A 39 13.21 1.27 32.83
CA LYS A 39 13.22 0.60 31.54
C LYS A 39 12.14 1.21 30.66
N VAL A 40 12.45 1.39 29.39
CA VAL A 40 11.50 1.82 28.37
C VAL A 40 11.33 0.68 27.36
N GLY A 41 10.09 0.42 26.99
CA GLY A 41 9.74 -0.55 25.96
C GLY A 41 8.80 0.08 24.93
N LEU A 42 8.92 -0.35 23.68
CA LEU A 42 7.98 0.03 22.63
C LEU A 42 6.68 -0.74 22.80
N ALA A 43 5.59 -0.04 23.13
CA ALA A 43 4.27 -0.65 23.27
C ALA A 43 3.50 -0.71 21.94
N LYS A 44 3.57 0.35 21.14
CA LYS A 44 2.86 0.49 19.86
C LYS A 44 3.59 1.47 18.95
N ILE A 45 3.60 1.18 17.66
CA ILE A 45 4.02 2.10 16.61
C ILE A 45 2.88 2.23 15.58
N ILE A 46 2.61 3.46 15.14
CA ILE A 46 1.66 3.74 14.05
C ILE A 46 2.46 4.47 12.97
N TYR A 47 2.65 3.81 11.83
CA TYR A 47 3.32 4.40 10.68
C TYR A 47 2.29 4.64 9.58
N PRO A 48 1.99 5.91 9.22
CA PRO A 48 1.02 6.23 8.19
C PRO A 48 1.65 5.98 6.81
N HIS A 49 1.73 4.70 6.44
CA HIS A 49 2.09 4.29 5.09
C HIS A 49 1.02 3.34 4.57
N THR A 50 0.42 3.69 3.43
CA THR A 50 -0.52 2.82 2.73
C THR A 50 0.27 1.79 1.95
N TRP A 51 0.46 0.60 2.53
CA TRP A 51 0.79 -0.59 1.75
C TRP A 51 -0.46 -1.10 1.04
N TYR A 52 -0.28 -1.56 -0.19
CA TYR A 52 -1.31 -2.30 -0.90
C TYR A 52 -1.21 -3.76 -0.49
N ASN A 53 -2.09 -4.17 0.43
CA ASN A 53 -2.08 -5.51 0.99
C ASN A 53 -2.89 -6.48 0.13
N VAL A 54 -2.18 -7.38 -0.55
CA VAL A 54 -2.76 -8.50 -1.28
C VAL A 54 -2.71 -9.74 -0.38
N ASN A 55 -3.83 -10.42 -0.24
CA ASN A 55 -4.00 -11.63 0.57
C ASN A 55 -4.75 -12.70 -0.24
N GLU A 56 -4.94 -13.88 0.32
CA GLU A 56 -5.58 -15.01 -0.38
C GLU A 56 -7.03 -14.76 -0.82
N THR A 57 -7.67 -13.71 -0.28
CA THR A 57 -9.08 -13.37 -0.58
C THR A 57 -9.23 -12.27 -1.63
N ASN A 58 -8.14 -11.62 -2.04
CA ASN A 58 -8.17 -10.51 -3.00
C ASN A 58 -7.04 -10.55 -4.03
N ASN A 59 -6.42 -11.72 -4.23
CA ASN A 59 -5.28 -11.88 -5.12
C ASN A 59 -5.63 -12.40 -6.52
N MET A 60 -6.90 -12.47 -6.89
CA MET A 60 -7.30 -13.04 -8.18
C MET A 60 -7.64 -11.97 -9.22
N PHE A 61 -7.24 -12.24 -10.45
CA PHE A 61 -7.68 -11.49 -11.62
C PHE A 61 -7.88 -12.44 -12.81
N GLY A 62 -8.76 -12.06 -13.73
CA GLY A 62 -9.10 -12.80 -14.93
C GLY A 62 -8.60 -12.12 -16.19
N ILE A 63 -8.20 -12.93 -17.16
CA ILE A 63 -7.83 -12.52 -18.51
C ILE A 63 -8.71 -13.26 -19.51
N ASP A 64 -9.29 -12.52 -20.45
CA ASP A 64 -9.96 -13.04 -21.65
C ASP A 64 -9.21 -12.47 -22.86
N LEU A 65 -8.73 -13.35 -23.76
CA LEU A 65 -7.94 -12.95 -24.92
C LEU A 65 -8.80 -12.64 -26.15
N GLY A 66 -10.12 -12.50 -25.98
CA GLY A 66 -11.08 -12.28 -27.06
C GLY A 66 -11.71 -13.56 -27.60
N ASP A 67 -11.34 -14.72 -27.04
CA ASP A 67 -11.94 -16.02 -27.32
C ASP A 67 -13.14 -16.34 -26.41
N GLY A 68 -13.45 -15.45 -25.45
CA GLY A 68 -14.50 -15.64 -24.46
C GLY A 68 -14.13 -16.63 -23.34
N LYS A 69 -12.88 -17.09 -23.30
CA LYS A 69 -12.40 -18.05 -22.31
C LYS A 69 -11.66 -17.31 -21.18
N LEU A 70 -12.30 -17.26 -20.01
CA LEU A 70 -11.72 -16.63 -18.84
C LEU A 70 -10.58 -17.48 -18.23
N SER A 71 -9.38 -16.95 -18.27
CA SER A 71 -8.19 -17.48 -17.59
C SER A 71 -7.93 -16.73 -16.28
N THR A 72 -8.18 -17.39 -15.15
CA THR A 72 -7.87 -16.82 -13.82
C THR A 72 -6.37 -16.94 -13.50
N ARG A 73 -5.83 -15.91 -12.86
CA ARG A 73 -4.45 -15.82 -12.37
C ARG A 73 -4.45 -15.32 -10.92
N LYS A 74 -3.43 -15.72 -10.17
CA LYS A 74 -3.22 -15.33 -8.78
C LYS A 74 -1.97 -14.47 -8.64
N LEU A 75 -2.12 -13.30 -8.03
CA LEU A 75 -1.02 -12.54 -7.46
C LEU A 75 -0.48 -13.24 -6.21
N SER A 76 0.83 -13.11 -5.99
CA SER A 76 1.42 -13.54 -4.73
C SER A 76 0.88 -12.66 -3.58
N PRO A 77 0.39 -13.24 -2.48
CA PRO A 77 0.08 -12.47 -1.28
C PRO A 77 1.31 -11.71 -0.78
N GLY A 78 1.09 -10.49 -0.27
CA GLY A 78 2.15 -9.65 0.25
C GLY A 78 1.74 -8.18 0.40
N SER A 79 2.64 -7.41 1.01
CA SER A 79 2.51 -5.96 1.13
C SER A 79 3.32 -5.30 0.01
N TYR A 80 2.62 -4.67 -0.93
CA TYR A 80 3.24 -3.94 -2.03
C TYR A 80 3.37 -2.46 -1.67
N GLU A 81 4.56 -1.89 -1.86
CA GLU A 81 4.83 -0.47 -1.56
C GLU A 81 4.17 0.46 -2.56
N THR A 82 4.15 0.08 -3.84
CA THR A 82 3.63 0.93 -4.91
C THR A 82 2.71 0.17 -5.88
N ILE A 83 1.77 0.89 -6.50
CA ILE A 83 0.93 0.35 -7.60
C ILE A 83 1.79 -0.27 -8.71
N PRO A 84 2.89 0.37 -9.18
CA PRO A 84 3.83 -0.25 -10.12
C PRO A 84 4.33 -1.66 -9.71
N ASP A 85 4.54 -1.93 -8.42
CA ASP A 85 5.00 -3.26 -7.97
C ASP A 85 3.92 -4.33 -8.13
N ILE A 86 2.66 -3.97 -7.89
CA ILE A 86 1.50 -4.81 -8.17
C ILE A 86 1.43 -5.10 -9.68
N LEU A 87 1.51 -4.05 -10.51
CA LEU A 87 1.41 -4.16 -11.96
C LEU A 87 2.54 -5.01 -12.55
N LYS A 88 3.77 -4.88 -12.03
CA LYS A 88 4.90 -5.73 -12.41
C LYS A 88 4.61 -7.19 -12.10
N THR A 89 4.03 -7.47 -10.94
CA THR A 89 3.69 -8.85 -10.55
C THR A 89 2.56 -9.42 -11.41
N MET A 90 1.56 -8.61 -11.76
CA MET A 90 0.51 -9.01 -12.72
C MET A 90 1.09 -9.35 -14.09
N ALA A 91 2.00 -8.53 -14.60
CA ALA A 91 2.68 -8.77 -15.88
C ALA A 91 3.54 -10.06 -15.84
N LEU A 92 4.30 -10.28 -14.76
CA LEU A 92 5.13 -11.49 -14.60
C LEU A 92 4.32 -12.78 -14.47
N THR A 93 3.10 -12.69 -13.96
CA THR A 93 2.19 -13.86 -13.79
C THR A 93 1.51 -14.24 -15.11
N SER A 94 1.46 -13.33 -16.08
CA SER A 94 1.00 -13.61 -17.44
C SER A 94 2.11 -14.33 -18.20
N ARG A 95 2.12 -15.68 -18.14
CA ARG A 95 2.95 -16.48 -19.05
C ARG A 95 2.42 -16.32 -20.48
N GLU A 96 3.35 -16.14 -21.41
CA GLU A 96 3.15 -15.87 -22.84
C GLU A 96 2.70 -14.44 -23.16
N GLU A 97 3.16 -13.96 -24.31
CA GLU A 97 3.24 -12.59 -24.85
C GLU A 97 1.90 -11.82 -24.90
N VAL A 98 1.25 -11.59 -23.77
CA VAL A 98 -0.03 -10.87 -23.78
C VAL A 98 0.18 -9.36 -23.65
N GLU A 99 -0.32 -8.65 -24.66
CA GLU A 99 -0.25 -7.21 -24.98
C GLU A 99 -1.02 -6.29 -24.01
N PHE A 100 -1.00 -6.56 -22.71
CA PHE A 100 -1.59 -5.68 -21.72
C PHE A 100 -0.58 -4.64 -21.24
N ILE A 101 -0.78 -3.39 -21.66
CA ILE A 101 0.05 -2.28 -21.20
C ILE A 101 -0.68 -1.57 -20.06
N PHE A 102 -0.20 -1.81 -18.84
CA PHE A 102 -0.60 -1.04 -17.67
C PHE A 102 0.19 0.26 -17.61
N LYS A 103 -0.50 1.40 -17.64
CA LYS A 103 0.11 2.74 -17.46
C LYS A 103 -0.41 3.37 -16.18
N PHE A 104 0.47 3.51 -15.19
CA PHE A 104 0.17 4.21 -13.96
C PHE A 104 0.46 5.72 -14.08
N ASN A 105 -0.53 6.56 -13.83
CA ASN A 105 -0.33 7.99 -13.71
C ASN A 105 -0.07 8.37 -12.23
N ARG A 106 1.15 8.81 -11.91
CA ARG A 106 1.56 9.15 -10.54
C ARG A 106 0.80 10.34 -9.95
N HIS A 107 0.32 11.28 -10.78
CA HIS A 107 -0.40 12.48 -10.35
C HIS A 107 -1.87 12.17 -10.07
N THR A 108 -2.54 11.45 -10.96
CA THR A 108 -3.97 11.12 -10.78
C THR A 108 -4.19 9.85 -9.96
N LYS A 109 -3.13 9.09 -9.66
CA LYS A 109 -3.18 7.77 -9.00
C LYS A 109 -4.07 6.74 -9.71
N HIS A 110 -4.32 6.94 -11.00
CA HIS A 110 -5.14 6.03 -11.81
C HIS A 110 -4.28 5.15 -12.70
N VAL A 111 -4.69 3.89 -12.85
CA VAL A 111 -4.14 2.96 -13.83
C VAL A 111 -4.98 3.03 -15.11
N LYS A 112 -4.32 3.09 -16.27
CA LYS A 112 -4.93 2.85 -17.57
C LYS A 112 -4.47 1.49 -18.08
N ILE A 113 -5.40 0.66 -18.50
CA ILE A 113 -5.13 -0.64 -19.14
C ILE A 113 -5.36 -0.45 -20.63
N LYS A 114 -4.35 -0.77 -21.44
CA LYS A 114 -4.53 -0.98 -22.87
C LYS A 114 -4.50 -2.47 -23.14
N THR A 115 -5.47 -2.94 -23.91
CA THR A 115 -5.62 -4.31 -24.36
C THR A 115 -5.56 -4.32 -25.88
N ILE A 116 -5.24 -5.47 -26.48
CA ILE A 116 -5.59 -5.71 -27.89
C ILE A 116 -7.10 -5.78 -28.08
N ASP A 117 -7.52 -5.63 -29.33
CA ASP A 117 -8.93 -5.66 -29.70
C ASP A 117 -9.58 -6.99 -29.30
N GLY A 118 -10.77 -6.92 -28.71
CA GLY A 118 -11.48 -8.07 -28.15
C GLY A 118 -11.02 -8.59 -26.79
N ALA A 119 -9.78 -8.33 -26.35
CA ALA A 119 -9.27 -8.82 -25.07
C ALA A 119 -9.77 -7.99 -23.87
N LYS A 120 -9.97 -8.66 -22.73
CA LYS A 120 -10.49 -8.05 -21.50
C LYS A 120 -9.69 -8.49 -20.28
N VAL A 121 -9.50 -7.55 -19.36
CA VAL A 121 -8.96 -7.81 -18.02
C VAL A 121 -10.10 -7.64 -17.02
N ILE A 122 -10.36 -8.68 -16.24
CA ILE A 122 -11.39 -8.71 -15.21
C ILE A 122 -10.71 -8.65 -13.85
N LEU A 123 -10.97 -7.59 -13.10
CA LEU A 123 -10.40 -7.38 -11.77
C LEU A 123 -11.46 -7.66 -10.71
N GLU A 124 -11.07 -8.35 -9.65
CA GLU A 124 -11.92 -8.41 -8.46
C GLU A 124 -12.07 -7.03 -7.82
N LYS A 125 -13.17 -6.83 -7.09
CA LYS A 125 -13.55 -5.53 -6.49
C LYS A 125 -12.41 -4.87 -5.72
N CYS A 126 -11.69 -5.64 -4.91
CA CYS A 126 -10.62 -5.12 -4.07
C CYS A 126 -9.41 -4.67 -4.90
N LEU A 127 -8.97 -5.47 -5.87
CA LEU A 127 -7.92 -5.14 -6.84
C LEU A 127 -8.30 -3.92 -7.69
N CYS A 128 -9.57 -3.83 -8.10
CA CYS A 128 -10.13 -2.71 -8.84
C CYS A 128 -9.96 -1.39 -8.05
N SER A 129 -10.37 -1.38 -6.78
CA SER A 129 -10.19 -0.23 -5.89
C SER A 129 -8.71 0.09 -5.62
N MET A 130 -7.86 -0.93 -5.42
CA MET A 130 -6.41 -0.75 -5.21
C MET A 130 -5.72 -0.10 -6.40
N LEU A 131 -6.14 -0.42 -7.63
CA LEU A 131 -5.57 0.14 -8.85
C LEU A 131 -6.21 1.49 -9.26
N GLY A 132 -7.12 2.02 -8.43
CA GLY A 132 -7.75 3.32 -8.64
C GLY A 132 -8.87 3.31 -9.68
N PHE A 133 -9.50 2.16 -9.93
CA PHE A 133 -10.71 2.08 -10.74
C PHE A 133 -11.95 2.26 -9.85
N ASN A 134 -12.80 3.22 -10.19
CA ASN A 134 -14.07 3.42 -9.52
C ASN A 134 -15.11 2.47 -10.12
N LEU A 135 -15.56 1.49 -9.33
CA LEU A 135 -16.76 0.71 -9.65
C LEU A 135 -17.96 1.62 -9.42
N LYS A 136 -18.68 1.95 -10.50
CA LYS A 136 -20.01 2.59 -10.41
C LYS A 136 -21.05 1.57 -9.96
#